data_AF-Q8SXB9-F1
#
_entry.id   AF-Q8SXB9-F1
#
_cell.length_a   1.000
_cell.length_b   1.000
_cell.length_c   1.000
_cell.angle_alpha   90.00
_cell.angle_beta   90.00
_cell.angle_gamma   90.00
#
_symmetry.space_group_name_H-M   'P 1'
#
loop_
_entity.id
_entity.type
_entity.pdbx_description
1 polymer ?
#
loop_
_entity_poly.entity_id
_entity_poly.type
_entity_poly.pdbx_seq_one_letter_code
_entity_poly.pdbx_strand_id
1 'polypeptide(L)'
;MSPRRSLLCCLLVSSILVLHQAQANIETNDVNDPSYYMLQGVRVYPNDRQCVMVGGLCVAESDCIEPTSNKGLCPTSAGEGVECCYELRSNPTPASHR
;
A
#
# COMPACT_ATOMS: atom_id res chain seq x y z
N MET A 1 -55.31 -9.06 -22.67
CA MET A 1 -54.07 -9.16 -21.86
C MET A 1 -54.16 -8.22 -20.66
N SER A 2 -53.78 -8.65 -19.46
CA SER A 2 -53.92 -7.86 -18.22
C SER A 2 -52.76 -6.86 -18.05
N PRO A 3 -53.01 -5.56 -17.83
CA PRO A 3 -51.97 -4.53 -17.71
C PRO A 3 -51.03 -4.79 -16.53
N ARG A 4 -51.51 -5.52 -15.52
CA ARG A 4 -50.73 -5.93 -14.33
C ARG A 4 -49.57 -6.86 -14.68
N ARG A 5 -49.77 -7.78 -15.65
CA ARG A 5 -48.69 -8.69 -16.12
C ARG A 5 -47.61 -7.94 -16.87
N SER A 6 -47.99 -6.92 -17.64
CA SER A 6 -47.04 -6.07 -18.38
C SER A 6 -46.17 -5.23 -17.43
N LEU A 7 -46.77 -4.65 -16.39
CA LEU A 7 -46.07 -3.87 -15.36
C LEU A 7 -45.09 -4.74 -14.55
N LEU A 8 -45.50 -5.95 -14.17
CA LEU A 8 -44.63 -6.92 -13.49
C LEU A 8 -43.43 -7.31 -14.36
N CYS A 9 -43.63 -7.56 -15.65
CA CYS A 9 -42.53 -7.83 -16.57
C CYS A 9 -41.57 -6.64 -16.72
N CYS A 10 -42.08 -5.41 -16.83
CA CYS A 10 -41.24 -4.22 -16.90
C CYS A 10 -40.39 -4.03 -15.64
N LEU A 11 -40.98 -4.19 -14.45
CA LEU A 11 -40.25 -4.06 -13.18
C LEU A 11 -39.13 -5.10 -13.03
N LEU A 12 -39.35 -6.33 -13.51
CA LEU A 12 -38.34 -7.39 -13.48
C LEU A 12 -37.19 -7.12 -14.47
N VAL A 13 -37.47 -6.57 -15.65
CA VAL A 13 -36.42 -6.21 -16.62
C VAL A 13 -35.60 -5.03 -16.10
N SER A 14 -36.25 -4.04 -15.48
CA SER A 14 -35.56 -2.90 -14.86
C SER A 14 -34.61 -3.33 -13.74
N SER A 15 -35.02 -4.23 -12.85
CA SER A 15 -34.17 -4.68 -11.74
C SER A 15 -32.95 -5.50 -12.20
N ILE A 16 -33.08 -6.27 -13.28
CA ILE A 16 -31.94 -6.98 -13.89
C ILE A 16 -30.91 -5.98 -14.47
N LEU A 17 -31.36 -4.90 -15.10
CA LEU A 17 -30.48 -3.86 -15.64
C LEU A 17 -29.71 -3.10 -14.55
N VAL A 18 -30.34 -2.83 -13.39
CA VAL A 18 -29.64 -2.18 -12.26
C VAL A 18 -28.61 -3.11 -11.62
N LEU A 19 -28.86 -4.43 -11.57
CA LEU A 19 -27.89 -5.39 -11.01
C LEU A 19 -26.62 -5.53 -11.87
N HIS A 20 -26.70 -5.33 -13.19
CA HIS A 20 -25.52 -5.41 -14.07
C HIS A 20 -24.56 -4.21 -13.93
N GLN A 21 -24.97 -3.13 -13.26
CA GLN A 21 -24.13 -1.94 -13.05
C GLN A 21 -23.32 -2.00 -11.75
N ALA A 22 -23.53 -3.02 -10.91
CA ALA A 22 -22.82 -3.20 -9.64
C ALA A 22 -21.72 -4.28 -9.73
N GLN A 23 -21.20 -4.54 -10.93
CA GLN A 23 -19.86 -5.13 -11.03
C GLN A 23 -18.89 -4.04 -10.57
N ALA A 24 -18.62 -4.00 -9.26
CA ALA A 24 -17.40 -3.41 -8.76
C ALA A 24 -16.28 -4.14 -9.51
N ASN A 25 -15.80 -3.49 -10.56
CA ASN A 25 -14.58 -3.86 -11.23
C ASN A 25 -13.50 -3.64 -10.17
N ILE A 26 -13.29 -4.65 -9.33
CA ILE A 26 -12.06 -4.79 -8.56
C ILE A 26 -11.07 -5.20 -9.63
N GLU A 27 -10.72 -4.25 -10.51
CA GLU A 27 -9.48 -4.36 -11.26
C GLU A 27 -8.45 -4.63 -10.20
N THR A 28 -7.88 -5.81 -10.32
CA THR A 28 -6.81 -6.33 -9.51
C THR A 28 -5.88 -5.17 -9.18
N ASN A 29 -5.93 -4.69 -7.94
CA ASN A 29 -4.92 -3.78 -7.42
C ASN A 29 -3.70 -4.65 -7.16
N ASP A 30 -3.13 -5.18 -8.25
CA ASP A 30 -1.81 -5.77 -8.26
C ASP A 30 -0.84 -4.59 -8.24
N VAL A 31 -0.76 -3.94 -7.08
CA VAL A 31 0.37 -3.09 -6.73
C VAL A 31 1.38 -4.00 -6.05
N ASN A 32 1.90 -4.97 -6.80
CA ASN A 32 3.20 -5.52 -6.52
C ASN A 32 4.24 -4.65 -7.25
N ASP A 33 4.31 -3.38 -6.86
CA ASP A 33 5.43 -2.52 -7.19
C ASP A 33 6.30 -2.46 -5.92
N PRO A 34 7.31 -3.34 -5.77
CA PRO A 34 8.08 -3.44 -4.53
C PRO A 34 9.17 -2.36 -4.52
N SER A 35 8.84 -1.12 -4.87
CA SER A 35 9.83 -0.05 -4.83
C SER A 35 10.05 0.42 -3.39
N TYR A 36 8.98 0.64 -2.61
CA TYR A 36 9.03 1.01 -1.19
C TYR A 36 7.61 1.13 -0.60
N TYR A 37 7.50 1.19 0.74
CA TYR A 37 6.27 1.60 1.45
C TYR A 37 6.55 2.76 2.42
N MET A 38 5.52 3.48 2.86
CA MET A 38 5.69 4.60 3.79
C MET A 38 5.39 4.19 5.23
N LEU A 39 6.30 4.47 6.16
CA LEU A 39 6.13 4.27 7.60
C LEU A 39 6.47 5.57 8.32
N GLN A 40 5.51 6.14 9.05
CA GLN A 40 5.71 7.40 9.80
C GLN A 40 6.26 8.57 8.93
N GLY A 41 5.87 8.61 7.66
CA GLY A 41 6.35 9.60 6.69
C GLY A 41 7.74 9.30 6.11
N VAL A 42 8.36 8.17 6.45
CA VAL A 42 9.65 7.70 5.93
C VAL A 42 9.44 6.64 4.86
N ARG A 43 10.27 6.70 3.81
CA ARG A 43 10.31 5.68 2.76
C ARG A 43 11.08 4.44 3.25
N VAL A 44 10.39 3.31 3.35
CA VAL A 44 10.98 2.01 3.68
C VAL A 44 11.13 1.18 2.41
N TYR A 45 12.38 0.86 2.07
CA TYR A 45 12.77 0.08 0.92
C TYR A 45 12.56 -1.43 1.18
N PRO A 46 12.66 -2.29 0.14
CA PRO A 46 12.64 -3.74 0.34
C PRO A 46 13.67 -4.16 1.37
N ASN A 47 13.19 -4.82 2.43
CA ASN A 47 14.08 -5.25 3.50
C ASN A 47 14.88 -6.48 3.08
N ASP A 48 16.20 -6.36 3.14
CA ASP A 48 17.09 -7.50 2.97
C ASP A 48 17.13 -8.35 4.23
N ARG A 49 17.27 -9.67 4.05
CA ARG A 49 17.28 -10.66 5.15
C ARG A 49 18.28 -10.30 6.25
N GLN A 50 19.41 -9.70 5.88
CA GLN A 50 20.49 -9.32 6.80
C GLN A 50 20.04 -8.23 7.77
N CYS A 51 19.28 -7.24 7.29
CA CYS A 51 18.70 -6.17 8.10
C CYS A 51 17.56 -6.69 8.98
N VAL A 52 16.68 -7.54 8.44
CA VAL A 52 15.55 -8.09 9.21
C VAL A 52 16.03 -8.97 10.36
N MET A 53 17.11 -9.74 10.18
CA MET A 53 17.64 -10.63 11.22
C MET A 53 18.16 -9.87 12.45
N VAL A 54 18.54 -8.60 12.30
CA VAL A 54 18.92 -7.75 13.43
C VAL A 54 17.75 -6.93 13.97
N GLY A 55 16.57 -7.02 13.34
CA GLY A 55 15.36 -6.31 13.75
C GLY A 55 15.24 -4.88 13.19
N GLY A 56 16.00 -4.55 12.14
CA GLY A 56 15.96 -3.22 11.53
C GLY A 56 15.09 -3.14 10.26
N LEU A 57 15.03 -1.93 9.71
CA LEU A 57 14.37 -1.59 8.45
C LEU A 57 15.35 -0.88 7.50
N CYS A 58 15.24 -1.16 6.19
CA CYS A 58 16.00 -0.50 5.14
C CYS A 58 15.36 0.85 4.81
N VAL A 59 16.03 1.94 5.21
CA VAL A 59 15.59 3.33 4.96
C VAL A 59 16.76 4.19 4.48
N ALA A 60 16.46 5.35 3.89
CA ALA A 60 17.51 6.33 3.58
C ALA A 60 18.25 6.74 4.86
N GLU A 61 19.59 6.85 4.80
CA GLU A 61 20.39 7.15 6.00
C GLU A 61 19.99 8.49 6.65
N SER A 62 19.48 9.45 5.88
CA SER A 62 18.95 10.73 6.38
C SER A 62 17.70 10.60 7.26
N ASP A 63 16.92 9.54 7.05
CA ASP A 63 15.67 9.26 7.76
C ASP A 63 15.88 8.34 8.96
N CYS A 64 17.12 7.97 9.26
CA CYS A 64 17.48 7.11 10.37
C CYS A 64 17.92 7.93 11.60
N ILE A 65 17.37 7.61 12.78
CA ILE A 65 17.84 8.12 14.08
C ILE A 65 18.93 7.19 14.62
N GLU A 66 18.64 5.89 14.65
CA GLU A 66 19.52 4.88 15.22
C GLU A 66 19.92 3.84 14.17
N PRO A 67 21.10 3.99 13.53
CA PRO A 67 21.58 3.00 12.56
C PRO A 67 22.05 1.73 13.25
N THR A 68 21.97 0.60 12.55
CA THR A 68 22.54 -0.64 13.07
C THR A 68 24.07 -0.57 13.15
N SER A 69 24.68 -1.34 14.07
CA SER A 69 26.14 -1.34 14.23
C SER A 69 26.89 -1.87 13.00
N ASN A 70 26.25 -2.76 12.22
CA ASN A 70 26.78 -3.24 10.95
C ASN A 70 26.22 -2.40 9.80
N LYS A 71 27.08 -2.04 8.85
CA LYS A 71 26.72 -1.32 7.62
C LYS A 71 26.52 -2.29 6.45
N GLY A 72 25.85 -1.84 5.39
CA GLY A 72 25.63 -2.60 4.17
C GLY A 72 24.65 -3.76 4.33
N LEU A 73 23.74 -3.69 5.30
CA LEU A 73 22.75 -4.75 5.54
C LEU A 73 21.55 -4.70 4.58
N CYS A 74 21.50 -3.67 3.71
CA CYS A 74 20.48 -3.44 2.69
C CYS A 74 21.07 -3.44 1.26
N PRO A 75 21.74 -4.52 0.81
CA PRO A 75 22.40 -4.57 -0.49
C PRO A 75 21.47 -4.36 -1.70
N THR A 76 20.18 -4.71 -1.60
CA THR A 76 19.21 -4.55 -2.69
C THR A 76 18.99 -3.08 -3.04
N SER A 77 19.13 -2.17 -2.07
CA SER A 77 18.93 -0.72 -2.24
C SER A 77 20.20 0.10 -2.00
N ALA A 78 21.38 -0.52 -2.08
CA ALA A 78 22.66 0.15 -1.78
C ALA A 78 22.95 1.37 -2.67
N GLY A 79 22.40 1.42 -3.90
CA GLY A 79 22.53 2.56 -4.81
C GLY A 79 21.70 3.78 -4.41
N GLU A 80 20.77 3.64 -3.48
CA GLU A 80 19.81 4.68 -3.06
C GLU A 80 20.22 5.37 -1.74
N GLY A 81 21.44 5.13 -1.25
CA GLY A 81 21.90 5.68 0.05
C GLY A 81 21.13 5.12 1.24
N VAL A 82 20.72 3.85 1.14
CA VAL A 82 19.90 3.14 2.12
C VAL A 82 20.78 2.36 3.09
N GLU A 83 20.41 2.37 4.35
CA GLU A 83 21.05 1.57 5.39
C GLU A 83 20.00 0.94 6.33
N CYS A 84 20.42 -0.07 7.08
CA CYS A 84 19.58 -0.69 8.09
C CYS A 84 19.49 0.19 9.35
N CYS A 85 18.26 0.40 9.82
CA CYS A 85 17.93 1.32 10.89
C CYS A 85 16.98 0.70 11.92
N TYR A 86 17.22 0.98 13.20
CA TYR A 86 16.33 0.57 14.30
C TYR A 86 15.22 1.60 14.57
N GLU A 87 15.54 2.89 14.50
CA GLU A 87 14.59 3.96 14.83
C GLU A 87 14.52 5.00 13.71
N LEU A 88 13.29 5.27 13.25
CA LEU A 88 13.02 6.19 12.15
C LEU A 88 12.86 7.63 12.66
N ARG A 89 13.39 8.58 11.90
CA ARG A 89 13.11 10.00 12.07
C ARG A 89 11.69 10.27 11.62
N SER A 90 10.75 10.28 12.56
CA SER A 90 9.36 10.61 12.27
C SER A 90 9.29 11.97 11.58
N ASN A 91 8.91 11.99 10.31
CA ASN A 91 8.54 13.23 9.66
C ASN A 91 7.11 13.53 10.11
N PRO A 92 6.77 14.73 10.62
CA PRO A 92 5.38 15.07 10.87
C PRO A 92 4.58 14.78 9.60
N THR A 93 3.77 13.73 9.64
CA THR A 93 2.76 13.51 8.61
C THR A 93 1.91 14.78 8.60
N PRO A 94 1.59 15.34 7.42
CA PRO A 94 0.68 16.47 7.37
C PRO A 94 -0.59 16.02 8.09
N ALA A 95 -0.81 16.59 9.27
CA ALA A 95 -1.93 16.22 10.10
C ALA A 95 -3.17 16.36 9.22
N SER A 96 -3.94 15.28 9.11
CA SER A 96 -5.32 15.40 8.68
C SER A 96 -6.01 16.19 9.80
N HIS A 97 -5.90 17.51 9.75
CA HIS A 97 -6.65 18.44 10.58
C HIS A 97 -8.11 18.18 10.28
N ARG A 98 -8.79 17.45 11.16
CA ARG A 98 -10.22 17.23 11.11
C ARG A 98 -10.84 17.63 12.44
#